data_AF-A0A932XA43-F1
#
_entry.id   AF-A0A932XA43-F1
#
_cell.length_a   1.000
_cell.length_b   1.000
_cell.length_c   1.000
_cell.angle_alpha   90.00
_cell.angle_beta   90.00
_cell.angle_gamma   90.00
#
_symmetry.space_group_name_H-M   'P 1'
#
loop_
_entity.id
_entity.type
_entity.pdbx_description
1 polymer ?
#
loop_
_entity_poly.entity_id
_entity_poly.type
_entity_poly.pdbx_seq_one_letter_code
_entity_poly.pdbx_strand_id
1 'polypeptide(L)'
;MDWELFDRYGNPIYMTNERWLHAQEKRPWLADHLDEVLSTLRRGRREQDPLNTRKYKYYWPCHSLGTEFNHLVVVVLFGERVDGSGRIVPNNYVVNVWAVYLYSRR
;
A
#
# COMPACT_ATOMS: atom_id res chain seq x y z
N MET A 1 7.52 -14.98 -1.50
CA MET A 1 6.16 -15.27 -0.99
C MET A 1 5.33 -14.04 -1.24
N ASP A 2 4.11 -14.19 -1.73
CA ASP A 2 3.21 -13.05 -1.93
C ASP A 2 2.40 -12.80 -0.66
N TRP A 3 1.99 -11.55 -0.45
CA TRP A 3 1.21 -11.15 0.71
C TRP A 3 -0.19 -10.77 0.31
N GLU A 4 -1.18 -11.39 0.96
CA GLU A 4 -2.61 -11.08 0.82
C GLU A 4 -3.17 -10.64 2.17
N LEU A 5 -3.99 -9.60 2.16
CA LEU A 5 -4.61 -9.05 3.36
C LEU A 5 -5.87 -8.25 3.04
N PHE A 6 -6.61 -7.90 4.08
CA PHE A 6 -7.76 -7.00 3.99
C PHE A 6 -7.41 -5.65 4.62
N ASP A 7 -7.83 -4.57 3.95
CA ASP A 7 -7.80 -3.25 4.59
C ASP A 7 -8.90 -3.11 5.64
N ARG A 8 -8.88 -2.00 6.39
CA ARG A 8 -9.88 -1.68 7.42
C ARG A 8 -11.32 -1.55 6.90
N TYR A 9 -11.53 -1.54 5.59
CA TYR A 9 -12.84 -1.46 4.94
C TYR A 9 -13.26 -2.80 4.33
N GLY A 10 -12.50 -3.88 4.53
CA GLY A 10 -12.78 -5.21 4.01
C GLY A 10 -12.39 -5.42 2.55
N ASN A 11 -11.59 -4.53 1.95
CA ASN A 11 -11.12 -4.74 0.57
C ASN A 11 -9.93 -5.71 0.57
N PRO A 12 -9.96 -6.78 -0.23
CA PRO A 12 -8.79 -7.64 -0.41
C PRO A 12 -7.72 -6.88 -1.20
N ILE A 13 -6.48 -6.94 -0.75
CA ILE A 13 -5.31 -6.31 -1.37
C ILE A 13 -4.18 -7.33 -1.37
N TYR A 14 -3.44 -7.40 -2.46
CA TYR A 14 -2.22 -8.20 -2.52
C TYR A 14 -0.99 -7.38 -2.91
N MET A 15 0.17 -7.88 -2.50
CA MET A 15 1.48 -7.41 -2.92
C MET A 15 2.31 -8.63 -3.33
N THR A 16 2.83 -8.62 -4.55
CA THR A 16 3.71 -9.70 -5.01
C THR A 16 5.13 -9.48 -4.49
N ASN A 17 5.85 -10.58 -4.32
CA ASN A 17 7.26 -10.55 -3.97
C ASN A 17 8.08 -9.77 -4.99
N GLU A 18 7.82 -9.96 -6.29
CA GLU A 18 8.47 -9.21 -7.37
C GLU A 18 8.26 -7.71 -7.23
N ARG A 19 7.02 -7.28 -6.91
CA ARG A 19 6.75 -5.86 -6.76
C ARG A 19 7.45 -5.26 -5.54
N TRP A 20 7.55 -6.04 -4.46
CA TRP A 20 8.26 -5.65 -3.26
C TRP A 20 9.76 -5.50 -3.50
N LEU A 21 10.39 -6.49 -4.15
CA LEU A 21 11.80 -6.42 -4.54
C LEU A 21 12.08 -5.20 -5.43
N HIS A 22 11.23 -4.96 -6.44
CA HIS A 22 11.35 -3.77 -7.30
C HIS A 22 11.23 -2.44 -6.53
N ALA A 23 10.42 -2.41 -5.46
CA ALA A 23 10.34 -1.23 -4.60
C ALA A 23 11.64 -1.02 -3.80
N GLN A 24 12.23 -2.11 -3.30
CA GLN A 24 13.51 -2.10 -2.57
C GLN A 24 14.69 -1.69 -3.45
N GLU A 25 14.76 -2.14 -4.70
CA GLU A 25 15.82 -1.71 -5.64
C GLU A 25 15.86 -0.19 -5.80
N LYS A 26 14.69 0.45 -5.81
CA LYS A 26 14.57 1.91 -5.89
C LYS A 26 14.72 2.60 -4.54
N ARG A 27 14.47 1.89 -3.44
CA ARG A 27 14.44 2.41 -2.06
C ARG A 27 14.92 1.33 -1.09
N PRO A 28 16.26 1.13 -0.98
CA PRO A 28 16.82 0.01 -0.20
C PRO A 28 16.38 0.00 1.27
N TRP A 29 16.14 1.17 1.86
CA TRP A 29 15.65 1.31 3.23
C TRP A 29 14.30 0.60 3.49
N LEU A 30 13.50 0.33 2.46
CA LEU A 30 12.25 -0.44 2.61
C LEU A 30 12.49 -1.88 3.11
N ALA A 31 13.70 -2.42 3.00
CA ALA A 31 14.03 -3.76 3.45
C ALA A 31 13.62 -4.03 4.90
N ASP A 32 13.76 -3.02 5.77
CA ASP A 32 13.51 -3.14 7.20
C ASP A 32 12.07 -2.76 7.59
N HIS A 33 11.19 -2.48 6.62
CA HIS A 33 9.85 -1.91 6.88
C HIS A 33 8.68 -2.67 6.24
N LEU A 34 8.86 -3.95 5.90
CA LEU A 34 7.78 -4.75 5.31
C LEU A 34 6.55 -4.79 6.23
N ASP A 35 6.75 -5.01 7.54
CA ASP A 35 5.66 -5.11 8.50
C ASP A 35 4.88 -3.81 8.65
N GLU A 36 5.56 -2.67 8.62
CA GLU A 36 4.94 -1.35 8.65
C GLU A 36 4.20 -1.04 7.35
N VAL A 37 4.69 -1.50 6.19
CA VAL A 37 3.97 -1.41 4.91
C VAL A 37 2.68 -2.23 4.95
N LEU A 38 2.74 -3.48 5.40
CA LEU A 38 1.56 -4.33 5.55
C LEU A 38 0.59 -3.74 6.60
N SER A 39 1.10 -3.19 7.69
CA SER A 39 0.30 -2.49 8.71
C SER A 39 -0.37 -1.24 8.17
N THR A 40 0.31 -0.50 7.29
CA THR A 40 -0.23 0.67 6.60
C THR A 40 -1.43 0.30 5.75
N LEU A 41 -1.40 -0.84 5.06
CA LEU A 41 -2.55 -1.32 4.31
C LEU A 41 -3.70 -1.77 5.22
N ARG A 42 -3.40 -2.49 6.32
CA ARG A 42 -4.41 -3.00 7.26
C ARG A 42 -5.14 -1.89 8.01
N ARG A 43 -4.41 -0.87 8.47
CA ARG A 43 -4.91 0.12 9.45
C ARG A 43 -5.01 1.54 8.89
N GLY A 44 -4.29 1.80 7.80
CA GLY A 44 -4.15 3.12 7.19
C GLY A 44 -5.47 3.79 6.86
N ARG A 45 -5.46 5.13 6.93
CA ARG A 45 -6.52 5.91 6.30
C ARG A 45 -6.26 5.91 4.80
N ARG A 46 -7.31 5.71 4.01
CA ARG A 46 -7.24 5.70 2.56
C ARG A 46 -7.80 6.99 1.97
N GLU A 47 -7.12 7.51 0.97
CA GLU A 47 -7.57 8.64 0.16
C GLU A 47 -7.54 8.21 -1.32
N GLN A 48 -8.59 8.58 -2.07
CA GLN A 48 -8.64 8.35 -3.51
C GLN A 48 -7.82 9.42 -4.23
N ASP A 49 -7.07 9.04 -5.25
CA ASP A 49 -6.39 9.99 -6.11
C ASP A 49 -7.43 10.77 -6.94
N PRO A 50 -7.38 12.12 -6.97
CA PRO A 50 -8.42 12.92 -7.60
C PRO A 50 -8.47 12.77 -9.12
N LEU A 51 -7.37 12.34 -9.75
CA LEU A 51 -7.28 12.19 -11.20
C LEU A 51 -7.47 10.75 -11.67
N ASN A 52 -7.32 9.77 -10.78
CA ASN A 52 -7.48 8.36 -11.10
C ASN A 52 -8.33 7.67 -10.03
N THR A 53 -9.60 7.42 -10.38
CA THR A 53 -10.59 6.80 -9.49
C THR A 53 -10.23 5.39 -9.03
N ARG A 54 -9.32 4.71 -9.73
CA ARG A 54 -8.82 3.38 -9.35
C ARG A 54 -7.63 3.45 -8.41
N LYS A 55 -7.00 4.61 -8.24
CA LYS A 55 -5.78 4.75 -7.45
C LYS A 55 -6.11 5.26 -6.06
N TYR A 56 -5.61 4.56 -5.07
CA TYR A 56 -5.79 4.90 -3.67
C TYR A 56 -4.45 4.96 -2.96
N LYS A 57 -4.31 5.93 -2.05
CA LYS A 57 -3.14 6.10 -1.19
C LYS A 57 -3.55 5.79 0.25
N TYR A 58 -2.81 4.91 0.89
CA TYR A 58 -2.97 4.54 2.29
C TYR A 58 -1.88 5.22 3.10
N TYR A 59 -2.28 5.87 4.19
CA TYR A 59 -1.39 6.60 5.07
C TYR A 59 -1.44 6.02 6.48
N TRP A 60 -0.27 5.76 7.05
CA TRP A 60 -0.15 5.33 8.43
C TRP A 60 1.14 5.87 9.06
N PRO A 61 1.10 6.32 10.33
CA PRO A 61 2.29 6.72 11.05
C PRO A 61 3.31 5.58 11.10
N CYS A 62 4.58 5.91 10.90
CA CYS A 62 5.68 4.96 11.01
C CYS A 62 6.81 5.59 11.82
N HIS A 63 6.94 5.14 13.07
CA HIS A 63 7.88 5.71 14.05
C HIS A 63 9.30 5.14 13.90
N SER A 64 9.47 4.07 13.14
CA SER A 64 10.77 3.49 12.81
C SER A 64 11.48 4.21 11.66
N LEU A 65 10.81 5.16 10.99
CA LEU A 65 11.45 6.02 10.00
C LEU A 65 12.38 7.04 10.68
N GLY A 66 13.43 7.47 9.97
CA GLY A 66 14.28 8.58 10.41
C GLY A 66 13.48 9.88 10.58
N THR A 67 14.06 10.86 11.27
CA THR A 67 13.40 12.12 11.67
C THR A 67 12.84 12.96 10.52
N GLU A 68 13.26 12.69 9.29
CA GLU A 68 12.79 13.38 8.08
C GLU A 68 11.40 12.91 7.62
N PHE A 69 10.92 11.77 8.11
CA PHE A 69 9.63 11.21 7.73
C PHE A 69 8.86 10.73 8.96
N ASN A 70 7.53 10.75 8.88
CA ASN A 70 6.68 10.29 9.98
C ASN A 70 5.55 9.36 9.53
N HIS A 71 5.33 9.21 8.22
CA HIS A 71 4.31 8.33 7.66
C HIS A 71 4.86 7.50 6.51
N LEU A 72 4.35 6.27 6.41
CA LEU A 72 4.41 5.49 5.18
C LEU A 72 3.18 5.77 4.34
N VAL A 73 3.40 5.84 3.03
CA VAL A 73 2.36 5.92 2.01
C VAL A 73 2.46 4.70 1.12
N VAL A 74 1.37 3.93 1.07
CA VAL A 74 1.25 2.77 0.18
C VAL A 74 0.19 3.06 -0.87
N VAL A 75 0.53 2.86 -2.14
CA VAL A 75 -0.38 3.07 -3.26
C VAL A 75 -0.91 1.75 -3.76
N VAL A 76 -2.23 1.69 -3.87
CA VAL A 76 -2.96 0.51 -4.36
C VAL A 76 -3.78 0.93 -5.58
N LEU A 77 -3.71 0.13 -6.64
CA LEU A 77 -4.66 0.22 -7.74
C LEU A 77 -5.78 -0.77 -7.50
N PHE A 78 -7.01 -0.27 -7.52
CA PHE A 78 -8.24 -1.04 -7.41
C PHE A 78 -8.66 -1.52 -8.79
N GLY A 79 -9.17 -2.74 -8.85
CA GLY A 79 -9.53 -3.34 -10.11
C GLY A 79 -10.39 -4.56 -9.95
N GLU A 80 -10.72 -5.12 -11.10
CA GLU A 80 -11.51 -6.33 -11.23
C GLU A 80 -10.80 -7.25 -12.20
N ARG A 81 -10.98 -8.55 -12.02
CA ARG A 81 -10.56 -9.59 -12.96
C ARG A 81 -11.63 -10.66 -13.03
N VAL A 82 -11.64 -11.42 -14.12
CA VAL A 82 -12.47 -12.61 -14.25
C VAL A 82 -11.69 -13.81 -13.72
N ASP A 83 -12.28 -14.60 -12.84
CA ASP A 83 -11.68 -15.84 -12.34
C ASP A 83 -11.95 -17.03 -13.28
N GLY A 84 -11.41 -18.21 -12.95
CA GLY A 84 -11.58 -19.42 -13.76
C GLY A 84 -13.03 -19.92 -13.87
N SER A 85 -13.95 -19.39 -13.06
CA SER A 85 -15.39 -19.69 -13.11
C SER A 85 -16.20 -18.65 -13.89
N GLY A 86 -15.55 -17.63 -14.45
CA GLY A 86 -16.22 -16.53 -15.15
C GLY A 86 -16.75 -15.43 -14.22
N ARG A 87 -16.45 -15.48 -12.92
CA ARG A 87 -16.93 -14.47 -11.96
C ARG A 87 -16.00 -13.27 -11.94
N ILE A 88 -16.58 -12.08 -11.84
CA ILE A 88 -15.83 -10.84 -11.60
C ILE A 88 -15.44 -10.81 -10.12
N VAL A 89 -14.13 -10.75 -9.86
CA VAL A 89 -13.55 -10.69 -8.52
C VAL A 89 -12.63 -9.47 -8.38
N PRO A 90 -12.49 -8.91 -7.16
CA PRO A 90 -11.55 -7.81 -6.93
C PRO A 90 -10.11 -8.17 -7.31
N ASN A 91 -9.39 -7.18 -7.81
CA ASN A 91 -7.99 -7.27 -8.23
C ASN A 91 -7.22 -6.02 -7.76
N ASN A 92 -7.12 -5.85 -6.45
CA ASN A 92 -6.48 -4.68 -5.85
C ASN A 92 -5.03 -5.00 -5.50
N TYR A 93 -4.08 -4.23 -6.03
CA TYR A 93 -2.65 -4.55 -5.89
C TYR A 93 -1.80 -3.33 -5.55
N VAL A 94 -0.77 -3.57 -4.74
CA VAL A 94 0.22 -2.55 -4.39
C VAL A 94 1.04 -2.19 -5.63
N VAL A 95 1.18 -0.90 -5.90
CA VAL A 95 2.01 -0.40 -6.99
C VAL A 95 3.18 0.44 -6.51
N ASN A 96 3.11 1.09 -5.36
CA ASN A 96 4.23 1.93 -4.92
C ASN A 96 4.22 2.13 -3.41
N VAL A 97 5.39 2.41 -2.85
CA VAL A 97 5.59 2.71 -1.44
C VAL A 97 6.61 3.82 -1.31
N TRP A 98 6.35 4.79 -0.43
CA TRP A 98 7.34 5.79 -0.02
C TRP A 98 7.06 6.33 1.39
N ALA A 99 8.05 7.00 1.96
CA ALA A 99 7.93 7.73 3.22
C ALA A 99 7.66 9.22 2.95
N VAL A 100 6.88 9.85 3.81
CA VAL A 100 6.57 11.29 3.72
C VAL A 100 6.51 11.90 5.12
N TYR A 101 6.81 13.20 5.21
CA TYR A 101 6.50 13.99 6.38
C TYR A 101 5.12 14.66 6.20
N LEU A 102 4.15 14.30 7.03
CA LEU A 102 2.87 14.99 7.12
C LEU A 102 2.87 15.93 8.32
N TYR A 103 2.68 17.21 8.04
CA TYR A 103 2.38 18.18 9.09
C TYR A 103 0.98 17.90 9.62
N SER A 104 0.86 17.69 10.93
CA SER A 104 -0.47 17.67 11.57
C SER A 104 -1.15 19.00 11.26
N ARG A 105 -2.32 18.98 10.62
CA ARG A 105 -3.21 20.15 10.62
C ARG A 105 -3.57 20.43 12.08
N ARG A 106 -3.01 21.52 12.62
CA ARG A 106 -3.50 22.14 13.86
C ARG A 106 -4.95 22.59 13.67
#